data_AF-A0A8X7NSL7-F1
#
_entry.id   AF-A0A8X7NSL7-F1
#
_cell.length_a   1.000
_cell.length_b   1.000
_cell.length_c   1.000
_cell.angle_alpha   90.00
_cell.angle_beta   90.00
_cell.angle_gamma   90.00
#
_symmetry.space_group_name_H-M   'P 1'
#
loop_
_entity.id
_entity.type
_entity.pdbx_description
1 polymer ?
#
loop_
_entity_poly.entity_id
_entity_poly.type
_entity_poly.pdbx_seq_one_letter_code
_entity_poly.pdbx_strand_id
1 'polypeptide(L)'
;MGFCFCLSSGGSTDRNQIYEINDYGQENAVLYSEQLEVPQDFGSVSSLAGGKGFNQDAAILHLGYGTEEGALCGVFDGHGEKGELVSKIVRNQLPSLLLGHMNNHSVTRDWKLICETTCLAMDKRILKLKNTIDCSSSGTAAVFAVKHGNQVMVANLGDSRAIMIGTSENGETEVVQLTSDLKPSVLSEAERIRKRNGRVLALEAEPHILRVWLPHENRPGLAMSRAFGDFVLKSYGVIATPEVSTHQITSRDQFLLLASDGVWDVLSNEEVAKLVMNSANEAGAANALTEAAANAWRQKYPTAKVDDITVVCLSVNKRHVPQPRHMNNHSVTRDWKLICETTCLAMDKRILKLKNTLDCSSSGTAAVFAVKHGNQVMVANLGDSRAIMIGTSEDGETEVVQLTSDLKPSVPSEADRIRKRNGRVLALEAEPHILRVWLPHENRPGLAMSRAFGDFVLKSYGVIATPEVTTHQITSRDQFLLLASDGVWDVLSNEEVAKVVMESANETGAANAVTEAASNAWRQKYPTAKVDDISVVCLSLNKRHVPQPRI
;
A
#
# COMPACT_ATOMS: atom_id res chain seq x y z
N MET A 1 8.06 0.10 -14.19
CA MET A 1 6.65 0.43 -14.46
C MET A 1 6.28 1.53 -13.50
N GLY A 2 5.86 2.69 -13.99
CA GLY A 2 5.45 3.82 -13.14
C GLY A 2 3.94 3.88 -13.07
N PHE A 3 3.39 3.99 -11.86
CA PHE A 3 1.96 4.20 -11.61
C PHE A 3 1.75 5.61 -11.08
N CYS A 4 0.72 6.28 -11.58
CA CYS A 4 0.39 7.67 -11.26
C CYS A 4 -1.13 7.75 -11.01
N PHE A 5 -1.56 8.28 -9.86
CA PHE A 5 -2.97 8.29 -9.44
C PHE A 5 -3.39 9.69 -8.98
N CYS A 6 -4.57 10.15 -9.40
CA CYS A 6 -5.23 11.35 -8.89
C CYS A 6 -6.69 10.98 -8.51
N LEU A 7 -7.12 11.38 -7.30
CA LEU A 7 -8.45 11.10 -6.73
C LEU A 7 -9.12 12.41 -6.28
N SER A 8 -10.44 12.53 -6.45
CA SER A 8 -11.27 13.61 -5.90
C SER A 8 -12.52 13.07 -5.20
N SER A 9 -12.93 13.71 -4.10
CA SER A 9 -14.10 13.32 -3.30
C SER A 9 -15.28 14.28 -3.49
N GLY A 10 -16.49 13.74 -3.70
CA GLY A 10 -17.71 14.53 -3.86
C GLY A 10 -18.58 14.64 -2.58
N GLY A 11 -18.59 15.82 -1.94
CA GLY A 11 -19.76 16.42 -1.25
C GLY A 11 -20.10 16.06 0.21
N SER A 12 -19.86 17.00 1.15
CA SER A 12 -20.81 17.54 2.16
C SER A 12 -20.09 18.50 3.11
N THR A 13 -20.60 19.74 3.23
CA THR A 13 -20.09 20.80 4.10
C THR A 13 -20.39 20.52 5.57
N ASP A 14 -19.43 19.95 6.31
CA ASP A 14 -19.12 20.38 7.67
C ASP A 14 -17.82 19.76 8.20
N ARG A 15 -17.05 20.59 8.90
CA ARG A 15 -15.74 20.35 9.54
C ARG A 15 -14.50 20.48 8.63
N ASN A 16 -13.88 21.66 8.69
CA ASN A 16 -12.44 21.82 8.53
C ASN A 16 -11.71 21.00 9.62
N GLN A 17 -11.44 19.75 9.32
CA GLN A 17 -10.22 19.08 9.73
C GLN A 17 -9.70 18.41 8.47
N ILE A 18 -8.44 18.68 8.12
CA ILE A 18 -7.69 17.79 7.23
C ILE A 18 -7.74 16.44 7.95
N TYR A 19 -8.63 15.55 7.54
CA TYR A 19 -8.53 14.16 7.94
C TYR A 19 -7.32 13.63 7.20
N GLU A 20 -6.15 13.70 7.85
CA GLU A 20 -5.12 12.72 7.60
C GLU A 20 -5.80 11.36 7.60
N ILE A 21 -5.49 10.56 6.59
CA ILE A 21 -6.07 9.23 6.37
C ILE A 21 -5.90 8.42 7.67
N ASN A 22 -6.92 8.47 8.53
CA ASN A 22 -6.99 7.76 9.81
C ASN A 22 -7.53 6.34 9.60
N ASP A 23 -7.91 5.99 8.37
CA ASP A 23 -8.31 4.64 8.02
C ASP A 23 -7.13 3.91 7.38
N TYR A 24 -6.17 3.49 8.22
CA TYR A 24 -5.11 2.58 7.81
C TYR A 24 -5.62 1.15 7.53
N GLY A 25 -6.94 0.95 7.34
CA GLY A 25 -7.59 -0.35 7.37
C GLY A 25 -7.65 -0.87 8.80
N GLN A 26 -8.86 -1.05 9.33
CA GLN A 26 -9.06 -1.50 10.72
C GLN A 26 -8.50 -2.90 10.99
N GLU A 27 -8.53 -3.79 9.99
CA GLU A 27 -8.03 -5.15 10.10
C GLU A 27 -6.53 -5.16 10.39
N ASN A 28 -6.05 -5.99 11.33
CA ASN A 28 -4.63 -6.13 11.62
C ASN A 28 -3.93 -7.04 10.61
N ALA A 29 -4.63 -8.04 10.07
CA ALA A 29 -4.16 -8.96 9.04
C ALA A 29 -4.84 -8.68 7.70
N VAL A 30 -4.08 -8.49 6.61
CA VAL A 30 -4.63 -8.20 5.28
C VAL A 30 -4.09 -9.16 4.22
N LEU A 31 -4.99 -9.72 3.42
CA LEU A 31 -4.68 -10.54 2.25
C LEU A 31 -5.02 -9.79 0.96
N TYR A 32 -4.04 -9.60 0.08
CA TYR A 32 -4.20 -9.08 -1.28
C TYR A 32 -4.00 -10.21 -2.28
N SER A 33 -4.94 -10.36 -3.20
CA SER A 33 -4.88 -11.29 -4.34
C SER A 33 -5.41 -10.58 -5.58
N GLU A 34 -4.81 -10.84 -6.75
CA GLU A 34 -5.30 -10.35 -8.04
C GLU A 34 -6.62 -11.03 -8.45
N GLN A 35 -6.95 -12.18 -7.84
CA GLN A 35 -8.16 -12.94 -8.12
C GLN A 35 -9.34 -12.45 -7.24
N LEU A 36 -10.51 -12.26 -7.87
CA LEU A 36 -11.77 -11.85 -7.22
C LEU A 36 -12.24 -12.83 -6.13
N GLU A 37 -11.86 -14.10 -6.28
CA GLU A 37 -11.96 -15.15 -5.28
C GLU A 37 -10.53 -15.48 -4.84
N VAL A 38 -10.21 -15.31 -3.56
CA VAL A 38 -8.91 -15.68 -3.03
C VAL A 38 -8.80 -17.20 -3.13
N PRO A 39 -7.86 -17.75 -3.90
CA PRO A 39 -7.66 -19.19 -3.90
C PRO A 39 -7.17 -19.56 -2.49
N GLN A 40 -8.02 -20.24 -1.74
CA GLN A 40 -7.79 -20.60 -0.32
C GLN A 40 -6.51 -21.44 -0.14
N ASP A 41 -5.99 -22.00 -1.23
CA ASP A 41 -4.90 -22.96 -1.23
C ASP A 41 -3.49 -22.37 -1.31
N PHE A 42 -3.29 -21.03 -1.32
CA PHE A 42 -1.96 -20.43 -1.53
C PHE A 42 -1.34 -19.83 -0.27
N GLY A 43 -2.11 -19.55 0.77
CA GLY A 43 -1.60 -19.03 2.02
C GLY A 43 -2.67 -18.46 2.92
N SER A 44 -2.29 -18.17 4.15
CA SER A 44 -3.15 -17.63 5.19
C SER A 44 -2.43 -16.55 6.00
N VAL A 45 -3.21 -15.63 6.54
CA VAL A 45 -2.74 -14.58 7.45
C VAL A 45 -3.70 -14.47 8.61
N SER A 46 -3.18 -14.35 9.83
CA SER A 46 -3.97 -14.22 11.04
C SER A 46 -3.27 -13.31 12.04
N SER A 47 -4.06 -12.52 12.77
CA SER A 47 -3.57 -11.69 13.86
C SER A 47 -4.60 -11.72 14.98
N LEU A 48 -4.21 -12.28 16.11
CA LEU A 48 -5.04 -12.48 17.30
C LEU A 48 -4.60 -11.52 18.39
N ALA A 49 -5.56 -10.74 18.91
CA ALA A 49 -5.31 -9.82 20.01
C ALA A 49 -4.97 -10.56 21.31
N GLY A 50 -3.94 -10.10 22.01
CA GLY A 50 -3.54 -10.56 23.32
C GLY A 50 -4.35 -9.95 24.47
N GLY A 51 -3.80 -10.08 25.69
CA GLY A 51 -4.36 -9.52 26.92
C GLY A 51 -3.77 -8.15 27.32
N LYS A 52 -2.85 -7.60 26.51
CA LYS A 52 -2.09 -6.39 26.83
C LYS A 52 -2.78 -5.07 26.47
N GLY A 53 -3.81 -5.09 25.62
CA GLY A 53 -4.54 -3.89 25.21
C GLY A 53 -5.14 -4.04 23.82
N PHE A 54 -5.07 -2.97 23.03
CA PHE A 54 -5.33 -3.06 21.59
C PHE A 54 -4.26 -3.91 20.93
N ASN A 55 -4.66 -4.69 19.93
CA ASN A 55 -3.70 -5.46 19.14
C ASN A 55 -2.81 -4.49 18.34
N GLN A 56 -1.52 -4.46 18.68
CA GLN A 56 -0.53 -3.59 18.08
C GLN A 56 0.17 -4.24 16.87
N ASP A 57 0.00 -5.55 16.66
CA ASP A 57 0.53 -6.25 15.49
C ASP A 57 -0.22 -5.87 14.20
N ALA A 58 0.49 -5.97 13.09
CA ALA A 58 -0.06 -5.92 11.75
C ALA A 58 0.60 -6.96 10.83
N ALA A 59 -0.14 -7.47 9.85
CA ALA A 59 0.39 -8.39 8.85
C ALA A 59 -0.19 -8.18 7.46
N ILE A 60 0.60 -8.54 6.45
CA ILE A 60 0.22 -8.52 5.05
C ILE A 60 0.68 -9.80 4.35
N LEU A 61 -0.23 -10.36 3.55
CA LEU A 61 0.10 -11.32 2.51
C LEU A 61 -0.40 -10.75 1.18
N HIS A 62 0.48 -10.50 0.23
CA HIS A 62 0.15 -9.98 -1.09
C HIS A 62 0.61 -10.96 -2.16
N LEU A 63 -0.34 -11.71 -2.70
CA LEU A 63 -0.16 -12.59 -3.86
C LEU A 63 -0.12 -11.75 -5.15
N GLY A 64 0.66 -12.17 -6.15
CA GLY A 64 0.90 -11.39 -7.38
C GLY A 64 1.84 -10.19 -7.19
N TYR A 65 2.64 -10.16 -6.12
CA TYR A 65 3.44 -8.99 -5.79
C TYR A 65 4.62 -8.82 -6.77
N GLY A 66 4.59 -7.73 -7.54
CA GLY A 66 5.60 -7.36 -8.54
C GLY A 66 5.63 -8.21 -9.81
N THR A 67 5.13 -9.45 -9.75
CA THR A 67 4.91 -10.38 -10.86
C THR A 67 3.75 -11.30 -10.54
N GLU A 68 3.11 -11.88 -11.56
CA GLU A 68 1.96 -12.81 -11.42
C GLU A 68 2.25 -13.98 -10.46
N GLU A 69 3.46 -14.54 -10.46
CA GLU A 69 3.89 -15.62 -9.55
C GLU A 69 4.61 -15.13 -8.27
N GLY A 70 4.65 -13.81 -8.07
CA GLY A 70 5.33 -13.18 -6.95
C GLY A 70 4.46 -13.12 -5.70
N ALA A 71 5.09 -13.00 -4.54
CA ALA A 71 4.37 -12.75 -3.29
C ALA A 71 5.18 -11.88 -2.34
N LEU A 72 4.49 -11.08 -1.53
CA LEU A 72 5.06 -10.37 -0.38
C LEU A 72 4.37 -10.84 0.89
N CYS A 73 5.15 -11.24 1.89
CA CYS A 73 4.70 -11.53 3.24
C CYS A 73 5.31 -10.50 4.19
N GLY A 74 4.57 -10.05 5.20
CA GLY A 74 5.09 -9.17 6.24
C GLY A 74 4.35 -9.32 7.55
N VAL A 75 5.09 -9.34 8.65
CA VAL A 75 4.60 -9.27 10.03
C VAL A 75 5.30 -8.11 10.72
N PHE A 76 4.52 -7.27 11.40
CA PHE A 76 4.94 -6.03 12.02
C PHE A 76 4.43 -6.02 13.45
N ASP A 77 5.35 -6.20 14.40
CA ASP A 77 5.04 -6.30 15.83
C ASP A 77 5.12 -4.89 16.43
N GLY A 78 3.98 -4.32 16.82
CA GLY A 78 3.90 -2.92 17.23
C GLY A 78 4.11 -2.75 18.73
N HIS A 79 4.80 -1.68 19.13
CA HIS A 79 5.03 -1.41 20.55
C HIS A 79 5.04 0.09 20.89
N GLY A 80 4.93 0.38 22.18
CA GLY A 80 4.81 1.74 22.70
C GLY A 80 3.39 2.29 22.55
N GLU A 81 3.20 3.57 22.90
CA GLU A 81 1.86 4.16 23.00
C GLU A 81 1.11 4.23 21.65
N LYS A 82 1.85 4.27 20.54
CA LYS A 82 1.31 4.36 19.16
C LYS A 82 1.71 3.17 18.30
N GLY A 83 2.13 2.05 18.90
CA GLY A 83 2.64 0.88 18.19
C GLY A 83 1.70 0.35 17.11
N GLU A 84 0.40 0.31 17.40
CA GLU A 84 -0.67 -0.12 16.49
C GLU A 84 -0.80 0.76 15.25
N LEU A 85 -0.50 2.06 15.37
CA LEU A 85 -0.50 2.96 14.23
C LEU A 85 0.78 2.78 13.40
N VAL A 86 1.94 2.69 14.08
CA VAL A 86 3.23 2.53 13.39
C VAL A 86 3.27 1.22 12.60
N SER A 87 2.84 0.10 13.19
CA SER A 87 2.78 -1.21 12.50
C SER A 87 1.88 -1.18 11.26
N LYS A 88 0.69 -0.56 11.36
CA LYS A 88 -0.25 -0.40 10.22
C LYS A 88 0.30 0.54 9.14
N ILE A 89 0.97 1.62 9.52
CA ILE A 89 1.64 2.53 8.58
C ILE A 89 2.72 1.78 7.80
N VAL A 90 3.57 1.00 8.48
CA VAL A 90 4.60 0.19 7.83
C VAL A 90 3.95 -0.86 6.91
N ARG A 91 2.97 -1.61 7.40
CA ARG A 91 2.23 -2.61 6.59
C ARG A 91 1.70 -2.02 5.28
N ASN A 92 1.11 -0.83 5.34
CA ASN A 92 0.43 -0.24 4.19
C ASN A 92 1.39 0.45 3.21
N GLN A 93 2.50 1.01 3.70
CA GLN A 93 3.38 1.84 2.86
C GLN A 93 4.67 1.14 2.42
N LEU A 94 5.19 0.18 3.20
CA LEU A 94 6.40 -0.57 2.88
C LEU A 94 6.31 -1.31 1.53
N PRO A 95 5.19 -1.97 1.15
CA PRO A 95 5.07 -2.66 -0.14
C PRO A 95 5.31 -1.71 -1.32
N SER A 96 4.69 -0.52 -1.31
CA SER A 96 4.85 0.44 -2.41
C SER A 96 6.29 0.95 -2.53
N LEU A 97 6.93 1.26 -1.40
CA LEU A 97 8.34 1.66 -1.36
C LEU A 97 9.27 0.57 -1.89
N LEU A 98 9.06 -0.67 -1.43
CA LEU A 98 9.88 -1.81 -1.79
C LEU A 98 9.76 -2.10 -3.29
N LEU A 99 8.54 -2.11 -3.84
CA LEU A 99 8.30 -2.30 -5.26
C LEU A 99 8.97 -1.19 -6.10
N GLY A 100 8.90 0.06 -5.64
CA GLY A 100 9.58 1.19 -6.26
C GLY A 100 11.10 1.00 -6.35
N HIS A 101 11.74 0.60 -5.25
CA HIS A 101 13.19 0.33 -5.24
C HIS A 101 13.56 -0.91 -6.06
N MET A 102 12.76 -1.99 -6.01
CA MET A 102 12.95 -3.17 -6.87
C MET A 102 12.91 -2.81 -8.36
N ASN A 103 12.00 -1.92 -8.75
CA ASN A 103 11.88 -1.44 -10.14
C ASN A 103 13.02 -0.52 -10.57
N ASN A 104 13.70 0.14 -9.63
CA ASN A 104 14.87 0.97 -9.93
C ASN A 104 16.17 0.16 -10.03
N HIS A 105 16.22 -1.03 -9.42
CA HIS A 105 17.37 -1.94 -9.41
C HIS A 105 17.12 -3.21 -10.25
N SER A 106 16.41 -3.10 -11.37
CA SER A 106 15.96 -4.27 -12.14
C SER A 106 17.07 -5.10 -12.81
N VAL A 107 18.25 -4.52 -13.04
CA VAL A 107 19.36 -5.17 -13.77
C VAL A 107 20.21 -6.04 -12.84
N THR A 108 20.46 -5.57 -11.61
CA THR A 108 21.19 -6.29 -10.57
C THR A 108 20.39 -6.18 -9.28
N ARG A 109 19.60 -7.22 -8.96
CA ARG A 109 18.80 -7.24 -7.71
C ARG A 109 19.71 -7.47 -6.52
N ASP A 110 20.35 -6.40 -6.07
CA ASP A 110 21.00 -6.36 -4.77
C ASP A 110 19.91 -6.21 -3.69
N TRP A 111 19.42 -7.36 -3.21
CA TRP A 111 18.39 -7.41 -2.18
C TRP A 111 18.80 -6.69 -0.90
N LYS A 112 20.08 -6.70 -0.56
CA LYS A 112 20.58 -6.03 0.63
C LYS A 112 20.40 -4.51 0.48
N LEU A 113 20.93 -3.94 -0.61
CA LEU A 113 20.80 -2.50 -0.88
C LEU A 113 19.32 -2.08 -0.99
N ILE A 114 18.50 -2.87 -1.67
CA ILE A 114 17.06 -2.60 -1.85
C ILE A 114 16.36 -2.55 -0.48
N CYS A 115 16.57 -3.54 0.39
CA CYS A 115 15.91 -3.58 1.70
C CYS A 115 16.43 -2.50 2.64
N GLU A 116 17.75 -2.27 2.68
CA GLU A 116 18.34 -1.20 3.49
C GLU A 116 17.80 0.18 3.07
N THR A 117 17.78 0.47 1.77
CA THR A 117 17.25 1.75 1.25
C THR A 117 15.75 1.88 1.53
N THR A 118 14.99 0.79 1.39
CA THR A 118 13.55 0.76 1.67
C THR A 118 13.26 1.03 3.13
N CYS A 119 13.90 0.31 4.05
CA CYS A 119 13.68 0.48 5.48
C CYS A 119 14.11 1.88 5.95
N LEU A 120 15.25 2.40 5.49
CA LEU A 120 15.67 3.77 5.82
C LEU A 120 14.69 4.82 5.29
N ALA A 121 14.15 4.63 4.08
CA ALA A 121 13.12 5.51 3.53
C ALA A 121 11.82 5.44 4.35
N MET A 122 11.42 4.24 4.79
CA MET A 122 10.23 4.02 5.61
C MET A 122 10.37 4.65 7.00
N ASP A 123 11.49 4.46 7.68
CA ASP A 123 11.78 5.06 9.00
C ASP A 123 11.79 6.59 8.91
N LYS A 124 12.34 7.16 7.82
CA LYS A 124 12.26 8.60 7.54
C LYS A 124 10.84 9.09 7.28
N ARG A 125 9.96 8.27 6.67
CA ARG A 125 8.54 8.62 6.52
C ARG A 125 7.85 8.65 7.88
N ILE A 126 8.10 7.68 8.75
CA ILE A 126 7.54 7.66 10.11
C ILE A 126 8.02 8.89 10.89
N LEU A 127 9.30 9.28 10.78
CA LEU A 127 9.83 10.48 11.46
C LEU A 127 9.12 11.77 11.04
N LYS A 128 8.65 11.86 9.79
CA LYS A 128 7.91 13.03 9.29
C LYS A 128 6.51 13.14 9.92
N LEU A 129 5.97 12.04 10.46
CA LEU A 129 4.68 12.01 11.14
C LEU A 129 4.75 12.47 12.60
N LYS A 130 5.92 12.86 13.12
CA LYS A 130 6.13 13.22 14.54
C LYS A 130 5.18 14.30 15.10
N ASN A 131 4.61 15.14 14.23
CA ASN A 131 3.67 16.20 14.64
C ASN A 131 2.23 15.66 14.81
N THR A 132 1.95 14.47 14.27
CA THR A 132 0.66 13.78 14.37
C THR A 132 0.74 12.58 15.32
N ILE A 133 1.83 11.81 15.24
CA ILE A 133 2.03 10.55 15.97
C ILE A 133 3.38 10.61 16.68
N ASP A 134 3.37 10.55 18.01
CA ASP A 134 4.61 10.50 18.79
C ASP A 134 5.26 9.11 18.71
N CYS A 135 6.23 8.99 17.80
CA CYS A 135 7.04 7.79 17.59
C CYS A 135 8.41 7.88 18.30
N SER A 136 8.55 8.76 19.32
CA SER A 136 9.81 8.88 20.08
C SER A 136 10.13 7.58 20.83
N SER A 137 9.11 6.92 21.38
CA SER A 137 9.19 5.64 22.09
C SER A 137 8.08 4.67 21.66
N SER A 138 7.54 4.89 20.46
CA SER A 138 6.62 3.97 19.79
C SER A 138 7.28 3.52 18.49
N GLY A 139 7.09 2.26 18.15
CA GLY A 139 7.78 1.64 17.04
C GLY A 139 7.13 0.34 16.62
N THR A 140 7.81 -0.35 15.70
CA THR A 140 7.43 -1.70 15.33
C THR A 140 8.65 -2.52 14.89
N ALA A 141 8.71 -3.79 15.29
CA ALA A 141 9.55 -4.78 14.63
C ALA A 141 9.00 -5.06 13.22
N ALA A 142 9.82 -5.59 12.33
CA ALA A 142 9.38 -5.99 11.02
C ALA A 142 10.16 -7.21 10.52
N VAL A 143 9.44 -8.26 10.15
CA VAL A 143 9.95 -9.33 9.29
C VAL A 143 9.12 -9.34 8.02
N PHE A 144 9.77 -9.27 6.86
CA PHE A 144 9.08 -9.33 5.58
C PHE A 144 9.88 -10.13 4.55
N ALA A 145 9.17 -10.74 3.61
CA ALA A 145 9.75 -11.60 2.61
C ALA A 145 9.13 -11.37 1.23
N VAL A 146 9.96 -11.40 0.18
CA VAL A 146 9.51 -11.36 -1.22
C VAL A 146 9.86 -12.67 -1.89
N LYS A 147 8.84 -13.39 -2.35
CA LYS A 147 8.99 -14.48 -3.31
C LYS A 147 9.02 -13.91 -4.71
N HIS A 148 10.08 -14.21 -5.45
CA HIS A 148 10.20 -13.86 -6.85
C HIS A 148 10.83 -15.02 -7.64
N GLY A 149 10.02 -15.64 -8.52
CA GLY A 149 10.40 -16.90 -9.17
C GLY A 149 10.66 -17.99 -8.11
N ASN A 150 11.85 -18.60 -8.19
CA ASN A 150 12.32 -19.63 -7.25
C ASN A 150 13.20 -19.07 -6.12
N GLN A 151 13.21 -17.77 -5.87
CA GLN A 151 13.98 -17.17 -4.78
C GLN A 151 13.05 -16.50 -3.77
N VAL A 152 13.35 -16.65 -2.50
CA VAL A 152 12.77 -15.87 -1.41
C VAL A 152 13.85 -14.97 -0.83
N MET A 153 13.62 -13.66 -0.82
CA MET A 153 14.37 -12.73 0.01
C MET A 153 13.62 -12.54 1.32
N VAL A 154 14.34 -12.52 2.44
CA VAL A 154 13.79 -12.18 3.76
C VAL A 154 14.60 -11.05 4.37
N ALA A 155 13.92 -10.06 4.94
CA ALA A 155 14.51 -8.98 5.69
C ALA A 155 13.91 -8.94 7.11
N ASN A 156 14.77 -8.93 8.13
CA ASN A 156 14.36 -8.88 9.53
C ASN A 156 14.90 -7.64 10.25
N LEU A 157 14.06 -7.08 11.10
CA LEU A 157 14.27 -5.87 11.85
C LEU A 157 13.56 -6.01 13.21
N GLY A 158 14.25 -6.62 14.16
CA GLY A 158 13.70 -6.90 15.49
C GLY A 158 13.72 -8.39 15.79
N ASP A 159 12.77 -8.84 16.60
CA ASP A 159 12.68 -10.18 17.18
C ASP A 159 11.53 -11.04 16.64
N SER A 160 10.75 -10.52 15.69
CA SER A 160 9.96 -11.38 14.81
C SER A 160 10.86 -12.29 13.96
N ARG A 161 10.32 -13.42 13.48
CA ARG A 161 11.12 -14.45 12.81
C ARG A 161 10.42 -15.04 11.59
N ALA A 162 11.22 -15.42 10.60
CA ALA A 162 10.81 -16.22 9.44
C ALA A 162 11.48 -17.59 9.42
N ILE A 163 10.72 -18.61 9.03
CA ILE A 163 11.19 -19.98 8.82
C ILE A 163 10.70 -20.52 7.46
N MET A 164 11.51 -21.39 6.85
CA MET A 164 11.11 -22.25 5.74
C MET A 164 10.79 -23.63 6.29
N ILE A 165 9.63 -24.17 5.95
CA ILE A 165 9.16 -25.49 6.35
C ILE A 165 9.08 -26.37 5.11
N GLY A 166 9.64 -27.56 5.19
CA GLY A 166 9.67 -28.51 4.10
C GLY A 166 9.64 -29.95 4.58
N THR A 167 9.96 -30.85 3.66
CA THR A 167 10.08 -32.28 3.93
C THR A 167 11.43 -32.78 3.45
N SER A 168 12.14 -33.45 4.33
CA SER A 168 13.41 -34.12 4.03
C SER A 168 13.22 -35.26 3.03
N GLU A 169 14.31 -35.80 2.51
CA GLU A 169 14.28 -36.97 1.61
C GLU A 169 13.62 -38.21 2.24
N ASN A 170 13.65 -38.30 3.58
CA ASN A 170 13.08 -39.41 4.34
C ASN A 170 11.59 -39.23 4.64
N GLY A 171 10.97 -38.13 4.18
CA GLY A 171 9.56 -37.82 4.47
C GLY A 171 9.32 -37.13 5.82
N GLU A 172 10.38 -36.81 6.58
CA GLU A 172 10.27 -36.10 7.86
C GLU A 172 10.21 -34.58 7.67
N THR A 173 9.48 -33.88 8.56
CA THR A 173 9.43 -32.41 8.57
C THR A 173 10.80 -31.80 8.82
N GLU A 174 11.22 -30.90 7.92
CA GLU A 174 12.47 -30.13 8.00
C GLU A 174 12.13 -28.65 8.17
N VAL A 175 12.87 -27.94 9.03
CA VAL A 175 12.68 -26.51 9.26
C VAL A 175 14.01 -25.78 9.18
N VAL A 176 14.04 -24.69 8.41
CA VAL A 176 15.21 -23.82 8.26
C VAL A 176 14.83 -22.42 8.72
N GLN A 177 15.49 -21.92 9.76
CA GLN A 177 15.29 -20.54 10.20
C GLN A 177 16.01 -19.58 9.24
N LEU A 178 15.26 -18.62 8.69
CA LEU A 178 15.76 -17.70 7.66
C LEU A 178 16.28 -16.37 8.23
N THR A 179 15.99 -16.08 9.50
CA THR A 179 16.30 -14.81 10.16
C THR A 179 16.91 -15.02 11.54
N SER A 180 17.78 -14.12 11.97
CA SER A 180 18.23 -14.05 13.37
C SER A 180 17.30 -13.13 14.17
N ASP A 181 16.91 -13.50 15.39
CA ASP A 181 16.15 -12.60 16.27
C ASP A 181 17.09 -11.53 16.84
N LEU A 182 16.89 -10.27 16.46
CA LEU A 182 17.81 -9.17 16.76
C LEU A 182 17.52 -8.55 18.13
N LYS A 183 17.65 -9.38 19.17
CA LYS A 183 17.49 -8.98 20.58
C LYS A 183 18.77 -8.31 21.13
N PRO A 184 18.70 -7.45 22.17
CA PRO A 184 19.86 -6.82 22.80
C PRO A 184 20.84 -7.80 23.45
N SER A 185 20.47 -9.07 23.60
CA SER A 185 21.35 -10.16 24.04
C SER A 185 22.35 -10.61 22.96
N VAL A 186 22.10 -10.32 21.68
CA VAL A 186 23.02 -10.64 20.60
C VAL A 186 24.27 -9.76 20.72
N LEU A 187 25.45 -10.39 20.72
CA LEU A 187 26.72 -9.73 21.04
C LEU A 187 26.99 -8.49 20.15
N SER A 188 26.86 -8.64 18.83
CA SER A 188 27.09 -7.54 17.87
C SER A 188 26.09 -6.39 18.05
N GLU A 189 24.85 -6.70 18.41
CA GLU A 189 23.82 -5.70 18.67
C GLU A 189 24.11 -4.95 19.97
N ALA A 190 24.47 -5.68 21.04
CA ALA A 190 24.83 -5.11 22.33
C ALA A 190 26.09 -4.21 22.24
N GLU A 191 27.10 -4.64 21.50
CA GLU A 191 28.31 -3.86 21.24
C GLU A 191 27.99 -2.56 20.49
N ARG A 192 27.15 -2.63 19.45
CA ARG A 192 26.69 -1.42 18.73
C ARG A 192 25.99 -0.43 19.66
N ILE A 193 25.10 -0.92 20.52
CA ILE A 193 24.34 -0.11 21.48
C ILE A 193 25.29 0.56 22.50
N ARG A 194 26.16 -0.22 23.15
CA ARG A 194 27.12 0.30 24.13
C ARG A 194 28.10 1.30 23.51
N LYS A 195 28.58 1.05 22.29
CA LYS A 195 29.44 1.97 21.54
C LYS A 195 28.77 3.32 21.24
N ARG A 196 27.44 3.35 21.17
CA ARG A 196 26.61 4.55 21.01
C ARG A 196 26.10 5.10 22.36
N ASN A 197 26.69 4.67 23.48
CA ASN A 197 26.33 5.09 24.85
C ASN A 197 24.92 4.64 25.31
N GLY A 198 24.25 3.77 24.56
CA GLY A 198 23.02 3.11 25.02
C GLY A 198 23.33 2.06 26.09
N ARG A 199 22.38 1.83 27.01
CA ARG A 199 22.51 0.78 28.02
C ARG A 199 21.78 -0.48 27.58
N VAL A 200 22.38 -1.64 27.89
CA VAL A 200 21.79 -2.96 27.68
C VAL A 200 21.69 -3.64 29.03
N LEU A 201 20.49 -3.66 29.60
CA LEU A 201 20.22 -4.11 30.96
C LEU A 201 18.87 -4.84 31.02
N ALA A 202 18.74 -5.81 31.91
CA ALA A 202 17.45 -6.46 32.21
C ALA A 202 16.70 -5.70 33.31
N LEU A 203 15.39 -5.90 33.38
CA LEU A 203 14.60 -5.53 34.56
C LEU A 203 14.85 -6.53 35.69
N GLU A 204 14.76 -6.09 36.94
CA GLU A 204 14.92 -6.97 38.10
C GLU A 204 13.88 -8.10 38.13
N ALA A 205 12.64 -7.80 37.71
CA ALA A 205 11.57 -8.78 37.59
C ALA A 205 11.73 -9.76 36.40
N GLU A 206 12.58 -9.41 35.42
CA GLU A 206 12.77 -10.18 34.18
C GLU A 206 14.28 -10.29 33.84
N PRO A 207 15.09 -10.95 34.69
CA PRO A 207 16.55 -10.92 34.59
C PRO A 207 17.10 -11.55 33.28
N HIS A 208 16.28 -12.29 32.57
CA HIS A 208 16.62 -12.96 31.31
C HIS A 208 16.29 -12.13 30.06
N ILE A 209 15.57 -11.01 30.21
CA ILE A 209 15.13 -10.16 29.08
C ILE A 209 15.97 -8.88 29.08
N LEU A 210 16.98 -8.85 28.22
CA LEU A 210 17.81 -7.65 28.03
C LEU A 210 17.07 -6.62 27.18
N ARG A 211 17.10 -5.37 27.65
CA ARG A 211 16.43 -4.23 27.04
C ARG A 211 17.40 -3.10 26.74
N VAL A 212 17.06 -2.27 25.74
CA VAL A 212 17.78 -1.05 25.39
C VAL A 212 17.21 0.13 26.15
N TRP A 213 18.09 0.89 26.80
CA TRP A 213 17.74 2.07 27.59
C TRP A 213 18.58 3.28 27.22
N LEU A 214 18.04 4.46 27.47
CA LEU A 214 18.79 5.71 27.41
C LEU A 214 19.97 5.72 28.39
N PRO A 215 21.04 6.50 28.14
CA PRO A 215 22.26 6.48 28.96
C PRO A 215 22.04 6.79 30.45
N HIS A 216 21.10 7.68 30.75
CA HIS A 216 20.88 8.22 32.10
C HIS A 216 19.44 8.06 32.59
N GLU A 217 18.59 7.34 31.84
CA GLU A 217 17.16 7.23 32.13
C GLU A 217 16.67 5.80 31.89
N ASN A 218 15.87 5.26 32.81
CA ASN A 218 15.25 3.94 32.69
C ASN A 218 14.02 3.97 31.78
N ARG A 219 14.19 4.48 30.55
CA ARG A 219 13.20 4.43 29.47
C ARG A 219 13.89 4.37 28.09
N PRO A 220 13.20 3.92 27.03
CA PRO A 220 11.89 3.27 27.06
C PRO A 220 11.94 1.80 27.52
N GLY A 221 13.10 1.12 27.42
CA GLY A 221 13.23 -0.29 27.79
C GLY A 221 12.83 -1.25 26.67
N LEU A 222 13.35 -1.02 25.47
CA LEU A 222 13.00 -1.75 24.26
C LEU A 222 13.62 -3.17 24.26
N ALA A 223 12.82 -4.22 24.06
CA ALA A 223 13.26 -5.63 24.11
C ALA A 223 13.97 -6.13 22.84
N MET A 224 14.02 -5.30 21.81
CA MET A 224 14.67 -5.55 20.53
C MET A 224 15.72 -4.46 20.23
N SER A 225 16.66 -4.76 19.34
CA SER A 225 17.79 -3.87 19.02
C SER A 225 17.65 -3.12 17.69
N ARG A 226 16.65 -3.48 16.89
CA ARG A 226 16.29 -2.86 15.61
C ARG A 226 14.78 -2.74 15.53
N ALA A 227 14.29 -1.58 15.14
CA ALA A 227 12.87 -1.28 15.05
C ALA A 227 12.67 -0.06 14.13
N PHE A 228 11.49 0.05 13.51
CA PHE A 228 11.01 1.30 12.95
C PHE A 228 10.47 2.18 14.08
N GLY A 229 10.58 3.49 13.98
CA GLY A 229 10.22 4.37 15.11
C GLY A 229 11.26 4.29 16.23
N ASP A 230 10.87 4.46 17.49
CA ASP A 230 11.79 4.56 18.64
C ASP A 230 12.89 5.62 18.44
N PHE A 231 12.51 6.80 17.94
CA PHE A 231 13.47 7.83 17.55
C PHE A 231 14.37 8.30 18.69
N VAL A 232 13.92 8.17 19.95
CA VAL A 232 14.72 8.51 21.12
C VAL A 232 15.94 7.58 21.27
N LEU A 233 15.88 6.34 20.77
CA LEU A 233 16.94 5.34 20.88
C LEU A 233 17.84 5.24 19.63
N LYS A 234 17.48 5.90 18.52
CA LYS A 234 18.28 5.83 17.27
C LYS A 234 19.70 6.31 17.44
N SER A 235 19.88 7.37 18.22
CA SER A 235 21.20 7.93 18.54
C SER A 235 22.02 7.04 19.49
N TYR A 236 21.38 6.04 20.10
CA TYR A 236 21.94 5.16 21.13
C TYR A 236 22.03 3.69 20.67
N GLY A 237 21.97 3.46 19.36
CA GLY A 237 22.30 2.18 18.74
C GLY A 237 21.13 1.31 18.30
N VAL A 238 19.87 1.75 18.49
CA VAL A 238 18.74 1.17 17.76
C VAL A 238 18.79 1.66 16.31
N ILE A 239 18.61 0.76 15.34
CA ILE A 239 18.71 1.11 13.91
C ILE A 239 17.53 0.56 13.12
N ALA A 240 17.21 1.20 11.99
CA ALA A 240 16.20 0.72 11.05
C ALA A 240 16.79 -0.05 9.85
N THR A 241 18.03 -0.53 9.97
CA THR A 241 18.71 -1.31 8.91
C THR A 241 18.43 -2.80 9.13
N PRO A 242 17.76 -3.50 8.21
CA PRO A 242 17.42 -4.90 8.39
C PRO A 242 18.64 -5.81 8.20
N GLU A 243 18.58 -7.02 8.76
CA GLU A 243 19.38 -8.14 8.30
C GLU A 243 18.67 -8.81 7.12
N VAL A 244 19.38 -9.07 6.03
CA VAL A 244 18.80 -9.58 4.79
C VAL A 244 19.42 -10.93 4.45
N SER A 245 18.58 -11.92 4.22
CA SER A 245 18.95 -13.25 3.76
C SER A 245 18.18 -13.61 2.49
N THR A 246 18.70 -14.60 1.76
CA THR A 246 18.04 -15.14 0.57
C THR A 246 18.03 -16.65 0.63
N HIS A 247 16.91 -17.25 0.26
CA HIS A 247 16.73 -18.69 0.15
C HIS A 247 16.35 -19.07 -1.27
N GLN A 248 17.00 -20.11 -1.80
CA GLN A 248 16.64 -20.68 -3.09
C GLN A 248 15.59 -21.78 -2.86
N ILE A 249 14.38 -21.57 -3.37
CA ILE A 249 13.28 -22.52 -3.25
C ILE A 249 13.66 -23.81 -3.97
N THR A 250 13.52 -24.92 -3.26
CA THR A 250 13.70 -26.29 -3.73
C THR A 250 12.36 -27.03 -3.76
N SER A 251 12.31 -28.21 -4.37
CA SER A 251 11.11 -29.07 -4.35
C SER A 251 10.75 -29.60 -2.97
N ARG A 252 11.64 -29.47 -1.98
CA ARG A 252 11.41 -29.89 -0.58
C ARG A 252 10.70 -28.83 0.24
N ASP A 253 10.83 -27.56 -0.14
CA ASP A 253 10.22 -26.44 0.55
C ASP A 253 8.71 -26.45 0.32
N GLN A 254 7.91 -26.26 1.35
CA GLN A 254 6.44 -26.25 1.22
C GLN A 254 5.86 -24.92 1.66
N PHE A 255 6.29 -24.43 2.82
CA PHE A 255 5.74 -23.24 3.43
C PHE A 255 6.82 -22.26 3.85
N LEU A 256 6.62 -21.00 3.50
CA LEU A 256 7.30 -19.87 4.13
C LEU A 256 6.40 -19.34 5.25
N LEU A 257 6.90 -19.28 6.47
CA LEU A 257 6.15 -18.78 7.62
C LEU A 257 6.88 -17.61 8.29
N LEU A 258 6.13 -16.53 8.56
CA LEU A 258 6.58 -15.36 9.32
C LEU A 258 5.65 -15.19 10.52
N ALA A 259 6.19 -14.89 11.70
CA ALA A 259 5.37 -14.59 12.88
C ALA A 259 6.02 -13.60 13.85
N SER A 260 5.20 -12.94 14.69
CA SER A 260 5.64 -12.10 15.81
C SER A 260 6.13 -12.92 17.00
N ASP A 261 6.74 -12.28 17.99
CA ASP A 261 7.28 -12.96 19.17
C ASP A 261 6.18 -13.65 20.01
N GLY A 262 4.93 -13.21 19.90
CA GLY A 262 3.76 -13.88 20.46
C GLY A 262 3.62 -15.36 20.05
N VAL A 263 4.26 -15.79 18.97
CA VAL A 263 4.46 -17.21 18.64
C VAL A 263 5.77 -17.74 19.23
N TRP A 264 6.89 -17.08 18.94
CA TRP A 264 8.24 -17.61 19.18
C TRP A 264 8.65 -17.66 20.65
N ASP A 265 8.03 -16.88 21.52
CA ASP A 265 8.25 -16.91 22.96
C ASP A 265 7.58 -18.13 23.63
N VAL A 266 6.67 -18.81 22.93
CA VAL A 266 5.91 -19.96 23.45
C VAL A 266 5.96 -21.22 22.60
N LEU A 267 6.38 -21.17 21.33
CA LEU A 267 6.49 -22.34 20.45
C LEU A 267 7.87 -22.40 19.79
N SER A 268 8.45 -23.61 19.71
CA SER A 268 9.70 -23.84 18.97
C SER A 268 9.47 -23.90 17.46
N ASN A 269 10.55 -23.75 16.68
CA ASN A 269 10.49 -23.88 15.22
C ASN A 269 9.90 -25.24 14.79
N GLU A 270 10.25 -26.32 15.50
CA GLU A 270 9.80 -27.68 15.24
C GLU A 270 8.33 -27.89 15.62
N GLU A 271 7.87 -27.30 16.72
CA GLU A 271 6.45 -27.31 17.11
C GLU A 271 5.59 -26.59 16.07
N VAL A 272 6.03 -25.39 15.64
CA VAL A 272 5.38 -24.62 14.57
C VAL A 272 5.34 -25.43 13.27
N ALA A 273 6.47 -26.00 12.84
CA ALA A 273 6.54 -26.77 11.61
C ALA A 273 5.59 -27.97 11.62
N LYS A 274 5.51 -28.71 12.73
CA LYS A 274 4.56 -29.83 12.89
C LYS A 274 3.10 -29.37 12.81
N LEU A 275 2.76 -28.26 13.46
CA LEU A 275 1.39 -27.71 13.42
C LEU A 275 0.98 -27.32 12.01
N VAL A 276 1.88 -26.66 11.27
CA VAL A 276 1.63 -26.25 9.87
C VAL A 276 1.49 -27.47 8.96
N MET A 277 2.42 -28.43 9.05
CA MET A 277 2.40 -29.65 8.22
C MET A 277 1.19 -30.55 8.49
N ASN A 278 0.68 -30.56 9.73
CA ASN A 278 -0.52 -31.31 10.10
C ASN A 278 -1.83 -30.55 9.85
N SER A 279 -1.77 -29.29 9.43
CA SER A 279 -2.98 -28.52 9.17
C SER A 279 -3.69 -29.09 7.94
N ALA A 280 -4.98 -29.41 8.10
CA ALA A 280 -5.78 -29.99 7.02
C ALA A 280 -6.05 -28.99 5.87
N ASN A 281 -5.83 -27.70 6.11
CA ASN A 281 -6.08 -26.63 5.16
C ASN A 281 -5.03 -25.51 5.30
N GLU A 282 -4.31 -25.22 4.21
CA GLU A 282 -3.32 -24.13 4.13
C GLU A 282 -3.96 -22.75 4.39
N ALA A 283 -5.25 -22.59 4.07
CA ALA A 283 -6.04 -21.40 4.37
C ALA A 283 -6.25 -21.18 5.88
N GLY A 284 -6.14 -22.25 6.68
CA GLY A 284 -6.37 -22.24 8.12
C GLY A 284 -5.10 -22.32 8.96
N ALA A 285 -3.93 -22.56 8.34
CA ALA A 285 -2.67 -22.79 9.06
C ALA A 285 -2.31 -21.63 9.99
N ALA A 286 -2.42 -20.39 9.52
CA ALA A 286 -2.16 -19.21 10.35
C ALA A 286 -3.11 -19.12 11.55
N ASN A 287 -4.42 -19.35 11.35
CA ASN A 287 -5.40 -19.32 12.44
C ASN A 287 -5.13 -20.41 13.48
N ALA A 288 -4.94 -21.66 13.03
CA ALA A 288 -4.63 -22.78 13.91
C ALA A 288 -3.36 -22.53 14.73
N LEU A 289 -2.35 -21.90 14.10
CA LEU A 289 -1.11 -21.56 14.81
C LEU A 289 -1.33 -20.44 15.84
N THR A 290 -2.09 -19.39 15.52
CA THR A 290 -2.41 -18.32 16.50
C THR A 290 -3.15 -18.86 17.72
N GLU A 291 -4.10 -19.78 17.51
CA GLU A 291 -4.84 -20.43 18.61
C GLU A 291 -3.92 -21.34 19.44
N ALA A 292 -3.05 -22.11 18.79
CA ALA A 292 -2.08 -22.96 19.47
C ALA A 292 -1.11 -22.14 20.33
N ALA A 293 -0.59 -21.03 19.81
CA ALA A 293 0.27 -20.11 20.55
C ALA A 293 -0.47 -19.45 21.73
N ALA A 294 -1.71 -19.00 21.55
CA ALA A 294 -2.51 -18.43 22.64
C ALA A 294 -2.76 -19.46 23.76
N ASN A 295 -2.99 -20.72 23.41
CA ASN A 295 -3.12 -21.81 24.38
C ASN A 295 -1.78 -22.09 25.09
N ALA A 296 -0.67 -22.08 24.35
CA ALA A 296 0.67 -22.26 24.93
C ALA A 296 1.01 -21.14 25.93
N TRP A 297 0.66 -19.88 25.64
CA TRP A 297 0.78 -18.76 26.59
C TRP A 297 0.02 -19.03 27.89
N ARG A 298 -1.26 -19.43 27.81
CA ARG A 298 -2.09 -19.72 29.00
C ARG A 298 -1.54 -20.88 29.84
N GLN A 299 -0.87 -21.84 29.21
CA GLN A 299 -0.28 -23.00 29.90
C GLN A 299 1.09 -22.69 30.51
N LYS A 300 2.00 -22.05 29.74
CA LYS A 300 3.37 -21.75 30.17
C LYS A 300 3.42 -20.58 31.14
N TYR A 301 2.56 -19.58 30.96
CA TYR A 301 2.54 -18.32 31.72
C TYR A 301 1.12 -17.97 32.19
N PRO A 302 0.51 -18.75 33.10
CA PRO A 302 -0.90 -18.61 33.49
C PRO A 302 -1.25 -17.27 34.16
N THR A 303 -0.26 -16.57 34.71
CA THR A 303 -0.43 -15.26 35.36
C THR A 303 -0.02 -14.09 34.47
N ALA A 304 0.61 -14.36 33.32
CA ALA A 304 1.02 -13.34 32.37
C ALA A 304 -0.11 -13.03 31.39
N LYS A 305 -0.09 -11.82 30.84
CA LYS A 305 -0.96 -11.47 29.73
C LYS A 305 -0.40 -12.08 28.46
N VAL A 306 -1.26 -12.77 27.71
CA VAL A 306 -0.96 -13.27 26.35
C VAL A 306 -0.54 -12.08 25.49
N ASP A 307 0.50 -12.25 24.68
CA ASP A 307 0.91 -11.24 23.71
C ASP A 307 -0.06 -11.13 22.53
N ASP A 308 0.11 -10.12 21.69
CA ASP A 308 -0.46 -10.16 20.35
C ASP A 308 0.23 -11.27 19.53
N ILE A 309 -0.55 -12.00 18.73
CA ILE A 309 -0.05 -13.18 18.03
C ILE A 309 -0.40 -13.08 16.56
N THR A 310 0.63 -12.95 15.72
CA THR A 310 0.44 -12.72 14.29
C THR A 310 1.26 -13.68 13.46
N VAL A 311 0.63 -14.25 12.43
CA VAL A 311 1.21 -15.29 11.56
C VAL A 311 0.85 -15.01 10.10
N VAL A 312 1.84 -15.11 9.21
CA VAL A 312 1.67 -15.25 7.77
C VAL A 312 2.25 -16.59 7.33
N CYS A 313 1.47 -17.39 6.62
CA CYS A 313 1.90 -18.67 6.05
C CYS A 313 1.66 -18.65 4.53
N LEU A 314 2.70 -18.85 3.74
CA LEU A 314 2.67 -18.86 2.27
C LEU A 314 3.10 -20.23 1.74
N SER A 315 2.28 -20.83 0.88
CA SER A 315 2.65 -22.02 0.11
C SER A 315 3.60 -21.62 -1.03
N VAL A 316 4.84 -22.14 -1.03
CA VAL A 316 5.89 -21.68 -1.97
C VAL A 316 6.00 -22.51 -3.25
N ASN A 317 5.52 -23.75 -3.23
CA ASN A 317 5.65 -24.70 -4.33
C ASN A 317 4.34 -25.01 -5.09
N LYS A 318 3.20 -24.49 -4.64
CA LYS A 318 1.98 -24.54 -5.46
C LYS A 318 2.09 -23.54 -6.60
N ARG A 319 2.07 -24.05 -7.83
CA ARG A 319 1.95 -23.21 -9.02
C ARG A 319 0.57 -22.56 -9.02
N HIS A 320 0.52 -21.26 -9.32
CA HIS A 320 -0.73 -20.61 -9.69
C HIS A 320 -1.33 -21.41 -10.85
N VAL A 321 -2.53 -21.97 -10.68
CA VAL A 321 -3.18 -22.69 -11.78
C VAL A 321 -3.52 -21.65 -12.84
N PRO A 322 -2.95 -21.70 -14.05
CA PRO A 322 -3.36 -20.81 -15.12
C PRO A 322 -4.82 -21.11 -15.48
N GLN A 323 -5.56 -20.08 -15.87
CA GLN A 323 -6.93 -20.20 -16.36
C GLN A 323 -7.10 -21.36 -17.37
N PRO A 324 -8.30 -21.97 -17.47
CA PRO A 324 -8.56 -23.02 -18.45
C PRO A 324 -8.25 -22.50 -19.87
N ARG A 325 -7.54 -23.34 -20.62
CA ARG A 325 -7.09 -23.09 -21.99
C ARG A 325 -8.22 -22.57 -22.86
N HIS A 326 -8.10 -21.36 -23.38
CA HIS A 326 -8.69 -21.00 -24.66
C HIS A 326 -7.71 -20.22 -25.55
N MET A 327 -7.37 -20.93 -26.63
CA MET A 327 -6.99 -20.47 -27.97
C MET A 327 -5.65 -19.79 -28.20
N ASN A 328 -4.78 -20.57 -28.86
CA ASN A 328 -3.81 -20.23 -29.90
C ASN A 328 -2.87 -19.03 -29.70
N ASN A 329 -1.57 -19.34 -29.83
CA ASN A 329 -0.43 -18.45 -30.03
C ASN A 329 -0.68 -17.40 -31.14
N HIS A 330 -1.40 -16.33 -30.79
CA HIS A 330 -1.14 -15.01 -31.32
C HIS A 330 -0.45 -14.21 -30.23
N SER A 331 0.55 -13.41 -30.60
CA SER A 331 1.30 -12.54 -29.69
C SER A 331 0.34 -11.91 -28.68
N VAL A 332 0.51 -12.24 -27.39
CA VAL A 332 -0.32 -11.70 -26.31
C VAL A 332 -0.05 -10.20 -26.25
N THR A 333 -0.82 -9.44 -27.02
CA THR A 333 -0.98 -8.01 -26.80
C THR A 333 -1.67 -7.92 -25.44
N ARG A 334 -0.99 -7.32 -24.45
CA ARG A 334 -1.61 -7.08 -23.14
C ARG A 334 -2.84 -6.23 -23.39
N ASP A 335 -4.03 -6.77 -23.13
CA ASP A 335 -5.27 -6.01 -23.21
C ASP A 335 -5.38 -5.11 -21.98
N TRP A 336 -4.68 -3.99 -22.11
CA TRP A 336 -4.58 -2.92 -21.15
C TRP A 336 -5.95 -2.36 -20.74
N LYS A 337 -6.90 -2.34 -21.68
CA LYS A 337 -8.27 -1.94 -21.41
C LYS A 337 -8.94 -2.92 -20.45
N LEU A 338 -8.90 -4.22 -20.77
CA LEU A 338 -9.47 -5.25 -19.90
C LEU A 338 -8.85 -5.24 -18.49
N ILE A 339 -7.53 -5.02 -18.39
CA ILE A 339 -6.83 -4.94 -17.10
C ILE A 339 -7.34 -3.75 -16.27
N CYS A 340 -7.47 -2.56 -16.86
CA CYS A 340 -7.98 -1.40 -16.11
C CYS A 340 -9.44 -1.57 -15.71
N GLU A 341 -10.27 -2.11 -16.60
CA GLU A 341 -11.68 -2.36 -16.31
C GLU A 341 -11.85 -3.37 -15.17
N THR A 342 -11.15 -4.51 -15.24
CA THR A 342 -11.21 -5.54 -14.19
C THR A 342 -10.64 -5.03 -12.85
N THR A 343 -9.56 -4.25 -12.88
CA THR A 343 -8.97 -3.65 -11.68
C THR A 343 -9.94 -2.69 -10.98
N CYS A 344 -10.59 -1.80 -11.73
CA CYS A 344 -11.57 -0.88 -11.14
C CYS A 344 -12.78 -1.63 -10.58
N LEU A 345 -13.31 -2.61 -11.31
CA LEU A 345 -14.43 -3.41 -10.82
C LEU A 345 -14.06 -4.21 -9.55
N ALA A 346 -12.84 -4.72 -9.46
CA ALA A 346 -12.34 -5.40 -8.27
C ALA A 346 -12.20 -4.43 -7.08
N MET A 347 -11.69 -3.22 -7.32
CA MET A 347 -11.59 -2.18 -6.30
C MET A 347 -12.97 -1.77 -5.76
N ASP A 348 -13.94 -1.51 -6.64
CA ASP A 348 -15.30 -1.12 -6.24
C ASP A 348 -15.98 -2.20 -5.41
N LYS A 349 -15.82 -3.48 -5.80
CA LYS A 349 -16.29 -4.63 -5.00
C LYS A 349 -15.60 -4.71 -3.64
N ARG A 350 -14.31 -4.37 -3.55
CA ARG A 350 -13.57 -4.35 -2.28
C ARG A 350 -14.10 -3.26 -1.37
N ILE A 351 -14.36 -2.06 -1.90
CA ILE A 351 -14.98 -0.96 -1.15
C ILE A 351 -16.36 -1.39 -0.63
N LEU A 352 -17.16 -2.11 -1.42
CA LEU A 352 -18.47 -2.63 -0.97
C LEU A 352 -18.35 -3.59 0.22
N LYS A 353 -17.27 -4.37 0.31
CA LYS A 353 -17.02 -5.28 1.44
C LYS A 353 -16.71 -4.52 2.74
N LEU A 354 -16.28 -3.25 2.66
CA LEU A 354 -16.02 -2.40 3.82
C LEU A 354 -17.29 -1.77 4.42
N LYS A 355 -18.49 -2.07 3.89
CA LYS A 355 -19.76 -1.46 4.34
C LYS A 355 -20.05 -1.51 5.85
N ASN A 356 -19.44 -2.46 6.57
CA ASN A 356 -19.61 -2.60 8.02
C ASN A 356 -18.74 -1.63 8.82
N THR A 357 -17.68 -1.09 8.20
CA THR A 357 -16.71 -0.17 8.83
C THR A 357 -16.75 1.23 8.20
N LEU A 358 -17.20 1.35 6.95
CA LEU A 358 -17.25 2.59 6.17
C LEU A 358 -18.55 2.65 5.35
N ASP A 359 -19.39 3.65 5.60
CA ASP A 359 -20.61 3.87 4.79
C ASP A 359 -20.29 4.60 3.48
N CYS A 360 -20.17 3.82 2.40
CA CYS A 360 -20.00 4.31 1.03
C CYS A 360 -21.31 4.29 0.22
N SER A 361 -22.48 4.29 0.88
CA SER A 361 -23.76 4.27 0.17
C SER A 361 -23.96 5.51 -0.69
N SER A 362 -23.55 6.67 -0.19
CA SER A 362 -23.60 7.97 -0.89
C SER A 362 -22.27 8.72 -0.81
N SER A 363 -21.18 7.96 -0.61
CA SER A 363 -19.82 8.47 -0.56
C SER A 363 -19.00 7.73 -1.60
N GLY A 364 -18.23 8.47 -2.39
CA GLY A 364 -17.45 7.91 -3.48
C GLY A 364 -16.32 8.81 -3.93
N THR A 365 -15.59 8.37 -4.95
CA THR A 365 -14.45 9.09 -5.53
C THR A 365 -14.37 8.89 -7.03
N ALA A 366 -14.01 9.95 -7.75
CA ALA A 366 -13.47 9.84 -9.10
C ALA A 366 -12.03 9.32 -9.04
N ALA A 367 -11.55 8.73 -10.14
CA ALA A 367 -10.17 8.31 -10.26
C ALA A 367 -9.69 8.46 -11.71
N VAL A 368 -8.55 9.13 -11.89
CA VAL A 368 -7.77 9.07 -13.12
C VAL A 368 -6.40 8.51 -12.79
N PHE A 369 -5.94 7.52 -13.55
CA PHE A 369 -4.64 6.91 -13.35
C PHE A 369 -3.97 6.51 -14.65
N ALA A 370 -2.64 6.49 -14.63
CA ALA A 370 -1.85 6.17 -15.80
C ALA A 370 -0.79 5.08 -15.51
N VAL A 371 -0.57 4.24 -16.51
CA VAL A 371 0.46 3.20 -16.52
C VAL A 371 1.39 3.46 -17.71
N LYS A 372 2.67 3.74 -17.41
CA LYS A 372 3.72 3.87 -18.43
C LYS A 372 4.46 2.55 -18.61
N HIS A 373 4.41 2.00 -19.82
CA HIS A 373 5.16 0.81 -20.23
C HIS A 373 5.97 1.07 -21.50
N GLY A 374 7.30 1.19 -21.35
CA GLY A 374 8.17 1.59 -22.47
C GLY A 374 7.80 2.97 -23.00
N ASN A 375 7.53 3.06 -24.30
CA ASN A 375 7.07 4.26 -25.00
C ASN A 375 5.53 4.32 -25.12
N GLN A 376 4.78 3.56 -24.32
CA GLN A 376 3.33 3.63 -24.31
C GLN A 376 2.85 4.11 -22.94
N VAL A 377 1.88 5.03 -22.94
CA VAL A 377 1.09 5.38 -21.76
C VAL A 377 -0.32 4.88 -21.97
N MET A 378 -0.84 4.16 -20.99
CA MET A 378 -2.27 3.94 -20.86
C MET A 378 -2.81 4.88 -19.79
N VAL A 379 -3.97 5.47 -20.05
CA VAL A 379 -4.71 6.25 -19.05
C VAL A 379 -6.11 5.66 -18.89
N ALA A 380 -6.54 5.47 -17.65
CA ALA A 380 -7.88 5.05 -17.31
C ALA A 380 -8.55 6.16 -16.49
N ASN A 381 -9.74 6.59 -16.93
CA ASN A 381 -10.54 7.61 -16.26
C ASN A 381 -11.87 7.05 -15.77
N LEU A 382 -12.16 7.30 -14.50
CA LEU A 382 -13.40 6.94 -13.82
C LEU A 382 -13.96 8.20 -13.15
N GLY A 383 -14.80 8.93 -13.85
CA GLY A 383 -15.43 10.15 -13.35
C GLY A 383 -14.98 11.38 -14.14
N ASP A 384 -14.91 12.52 -13.48
CA ASP A 384 -14.72 13.85 -14.06
C ASP A 384 -13.33 14.45 -13.82
N SER A 385 -12.40 13.66 -13.30
CA SER A 385 -10.97 13.97 -13.40
C SER A 385 -10.47 13.84 -14.85
N ARG A 386 -9.33 14.44 -15.17
CA ARG A 386 -8.77 14.47 -16.53
C ARG A 386 -7.27 14.30 -16.56
N ALA A 387 -6.79 13.65 -17.61
CA ALA A 387 -5.38 13.58 -17.97
C ALA A 387 -5.10 14.30 -19.30
N ILE A 388 -3.97 15.00 -19.36
CA ILE A 388 -3.46 15.65 -20.57
C ILE A 388 -2.00 15.27 -20.81
N MET A 389 -1.63 15.17 -22.08
CA MET A 389 -0.24 15.11 -22.54
C MET A 389 0.18 16.52 -22.96
N ILE A 390 1.33 16.96 -22.47
CA ILE A 390 1.90 18.27 -22.75
C ILE A 390 3.23 18.05 -23.46
N GLY A 391 3.39 18.71 -24.60
CA GLY A 391 4.55 18.58 -25.45
C GLY A 391 4.91 19.88 -26.16
N THR A 392 5.83 19.76 -27.10
CA THR A 392 6.24 20.86 -27.96
C THR A 392 6.15 20.44 -29.41
N SER A 393 5.49 21.27 -30.23
CA SER A 393 5.37 21.07 -31.66
C SER A 393 6.74 21.21 -32.35
N GLU A 394 6.80 20.89 -33.64
CA GLU A 394 8.03 21.07 -34.43
C GLU A 394 8.45 22.55 -34.51
N ASP A 395 7.49 23.47 -34.42
CA ASP A 395 7.71 24.92 -34.45
C ASP A 395 8.13 25.51 -33.09
N GLY A 396 8.25 24.68 -32.05
CA GLY A 396 8.63 25.13 -30.70
C GLY A 396 7.46 25.61 -29.83
N GLU A 397 6.22 25.52 -30.32
CA GLU A 397 5.02 25.93 -29.59
C GLU A 397 4.51 24.83 -28.64
N THR A 398 3.80 25.23 -27.59
CA THR A 398 3.22 24.27 -26.63
C THR A 398 2.05 23.52 -27.28
N GLU A 399 2.11 22.19 -27.28
CA GLU A 399 1.06 21.30 -27.79
C GLU A 399 0.43 20.54 -26.63
N VAL A 400 -0.90 20.47 -26.59
CA VAL A 400 -1.65 19.79 -25.52
C VAL A 400 -2.63 18.82 -26.13
N VAL A 401 -2.58 17.56 -25.68
CA VAL A 401 -3.51 16.52 -26.09
C VAL A 401 -4.27 16.04 -24.86
N GLN A 402 -5.58 16.22 -24.85
CA GLN A 402 -6.42 15.65 -23.80
C GLN A 402 -6.55 14.14 -24.01
N LEU A 403 -6.12 13.36 -23.02
CA LEU A 403 -6.06 11.90 -23.11
C LEU A 403 -7.36 11.23 -22.65
N THR A 404 -8.21 11.92 -21.91
CA THR A 404 -9.42 11.34 -21.29
C THR A 404 -10.63 12.24 -21.48
N SER A 405 -11.82 11.66 -21.55
CA SER A 405 -13.08 12.40 -21.51
C SER A 405 -13.55 12.59 -20.06
N ASP A 406 -14.06 13.77 -19.70
CA ASP A 406 -14.66 13.99 -18.38
C ASP A 406 -16.05 13.33 -18.34
N LEU A 407 -16.20 12.26 -17.56
CA LEU A 407 -17.39 11.43 -17.52
C LEU A 407 -18.43 12.05 -16.57
N LYS A 408 -18.99 13.18 -17.02
CA LYS A 408 -20.07 13.92 -16.36
C LYS A 408 -21.45 13.44 -16.84
N PRO A 409 -22.52 13.60 -16.04
CA PRO A 409 -23.90 13.25 -16.43
C PRO A 409 -24.43 14.05 -17.62
N SER A 410 -23.75 15.11 -18.03
CA SER A 410 -24.06 15.87 -19.26
C SER A 410 -23.63 15.15 -20.54
N VAL A 411 -22.73 14.18 -20.47
CA VAL A 411 -22.32 13.39 -21.63
C VAL A 411 -23.51 12.53 -22.09
N PRO A 412 -23.94 12.60 -23.37
CA PRO A 412 -25.16 11.93 -23.84
C PRO A 412 -25.19 10.42 -23.56
N SER A 413 -24.10 9.70 -23.85
CA SER A 413 -24.01 8.26 -23.61
C SER A 413 -24.10 7.89 -22.12
N GLU A 414 -23.56 8.73 -21.24
CA GLU A 414 -23.62 8.57 -19.80
C GLU A 414 -25.05 8.82 -19.29
N ALA A 415 -25.66 9.91 -19.74
CA ALA A 415 -27.03 10.28 -19.40
C ALA A 415 -28.05 9.21 -19.83
N ASP A 416 -27.89 8.68 -21.03
CA ASP A 416 -28.74 7.63 -21.58
C ASP A 416 -28.62 6.33 -20.78
N ARG A 417 -27.39 5.95 -20.39
CA ARG A 417 -27.18 4.80 -19.50
C ARG A 417 -27.90 4.97 -18.16
N ILE A 418 -27.81 6.15 -17.56
CA ILE A 418 -28.43 6.47 -16.27
C ILE A 418 -29.96 6.41 -16.39
N ARG A 419 -30.54 7.11 -17.37
CA ARG A 419 -32.00 7.12 -17.61
C ARG A 419 -32.55 5.73 -17.92
N LYS A 420 -31.83 4.92 -18.70
CA LYS A 420 -32.21 3.54 -19.00
C LYS A 420 -32.24 2.64 -17.75
N ARG A 421 -31.49 2.99 -16.72
CA ARG A 421 -31.46 2.34 -15.40
C ARG A 421 -32.40 3.01 -14.39
N ASN A 422 -33.34 3.85 -14.85
CA ASN A 422 -34.28 4.62 -14.04
C ASN A 422 -33.63 5.69 -13.13
N GLY A 423 -32.34 5.98 -13.31
CA GLY A 423 -31.70 7.12 -12.66
C GLY A 423 -32.15 8.45 -13.28
N ARG A 424 -32.16 9.51 -12.48
CA ARG A 424 -32.51 10.86 -12.92
C ARG A 424 -31.24 11.66 -13.22
N VAL A 425 -31.25 12.43 -14.30
CA VAL A 425 -30.17 13.34 -14.69
C VAL A 425 -30.74 14.75 -14.75
N LEU A 426 -30.48 15.54 -13.71
CA LEU A 426 -31.07 16.86 -13.51
C LEU A 426 -30.06 17.80 -12.86
N ALA A 427 -30.15 19.09 -13.16
CA ALA A 427 -29.40 20.13 -12.49
C ALA A 427 -30.12 20.62 -11.23
N LEU A 428 -29.36 21.24 -10.31
CA LEU A 428 -29.95 22.04 -9.23
C LEU A 428 -30.42 23.38 -9.80
N GLU A 429 -31.44 23.98 -9.18
CA GLU A 429 -31.93 25.31 -9.58
C GLU A 429 -30.86 26.39 -9.44
N ALA A 430 -30.03 26.30 -8.40
CA ALA A 430 -28.89 27.20 -8.18
C ALA A 430 -27.71 26.97 -9.15
N GLU A 431 -27.64 25.80 -9.79
CA GLU A 431 -26.53 25.39 -10.66
C GLU A 431 -27.06 24.78 -11.98
N PRO A 432 -27.79 25.54 -12.81
CA PRO A 432 -28.52 25.00 -13.97
C PRO A 432 -27.61 24.36 -15.02
N HIS A 433 -26.30 24.66 -14.97
CA HIS A 433 -25.29 24.14 -15.89
C HIS A 433 -24.64 22.83 -15.41
N ILE A 434 -24.88 22.39 -14.18
CA ILE A 434 -24.26 21.21 -13.59
C ILE A 434 -25.30 20.09 -13.47
N LEU A 435 -25.26 19.14 -14.41
CA LEU A 435 -26.12 17.97 -14.37
C LEU A 435 -25.60 16.94 -13.35
N ARG A 436 -26.51 16.45 -12.52
CA ARG A 436 -26.23 15.50 -11.44
C ARG A 436 -27.07 14.24 -11.58
N VAL A 437 -26.58 13.14 -11.04
CA VAL A 437 -27.27 11.84 -10.95
C VAL A 437 -28.05 11.75 -9.64
N TRP A 438 -29.33 11.41 -9.75
CA TRP A 438 -30.25 11.31 -8.63
C TRP A 438 -31.00 9.98 -8.63
N LEU A 439 -31.45 9.55 -7.46
CA LEU A 439 -32.36 8.44 -7.32
C LEU A 439 -33.71 8.71 -8.00
N PRO A 440 -34.43 7.66 -8.45
CA PRO A 440 -35.67 7.82 -9.22
C PRO A 440 -36.75 8.66 -8.53
N HIS A 441 -36.86 8.54 -7.21
CA HIS A 441 -37.94 9.14 -6.42
C HIS A 441 -37.44 10.06 -5.30
N GLU A 442 -36.14 10.35 -5.26
CA GLU A 442 -35.53 11.11 -4.18
C GLU A 442 -34.52 12.11 -4.76
N ASN A 443 -34.45 13.31 -4.18
CA ASN A 443 -33.44 14.31 -4.53
C ASN A 443 -32.15 14.06 -3.73
N ARG A 444 -31.61 12.84 -3.84
CA ARG A 444 -30.29 12.47 -3.31
C ARG A 444 -29.64 11.35 -4.16
N PRO A 445 -28.31 11.16 -4.08
CA PRO A 445 -27.35 12.05 -3.45
C PRO A 445 -27.03 13.31 -4.29
N GLY A 446 -27.26 13.28 -5.61
CA GLY A 446 -26.92 14.42 -6.48
C GLY A 446 -25.47 14.41 -6.96
N LEU A 447 -25.01 13.26 -7.45
CA LEU A 447 -23.62 13.04 -7.85
C LEU A 447 -23.29 13.77 -9.17
N ALA A 448 -22.24 14.60 -9.18
CA ALA A 448 -21.87 15.44 -10.34
C ALA A 448 -21.09 14.69 -11.46
N MET A 449 -20.79 13.42 -11.23
CA MET A 449 -20.10 12.50 -12.15
C MET A 449 -20.96 11.27 -12.44
N SER A 450 -20.75 10.62 -13.59
CA SER A 450 -21.54 9.45 -14.01
C SER A 450 -20.87 8.11 -13.70
N ARG A 451 -19.61 8.14 -13.28
CA ARG A 451 -18.80 6.97 -12.92
C ARG A 451 -17.96 7.29 -11.70
N ALA A 452 -17.91 6.38 -10.74
CA ALA A 452 -17.21 6.56 -9.47
C ALA A 452 -16.94 5.21 -8.81
N PHE A 453 -15.96 5.18 -7.91
CA PHE A 453 -15.90 4.16 -6.85
C PHE A 453 -16.83 4.55 -5.71
N GLY A 454 -17.44 3.60 -5.01
CA GLY A 454 -18.41 3.90 -3.95
C GLY A 454 -19.75 4.34 -4.52
N ASP A 455 -20.47 5.28 -3.89
CA ASP A 455 -21.81 5.72 -4.32
C ASP A 455 -22.77 4.55 -4.59
N PHE A 456 -22.74 3.53 -3.72
CA PHE A 456 -23.40 2.25 -3.98
C PHE A 456 -24.91 2.37 -4.18
N VAL A 457 -25.54 3.40 -3.59
CA VAL A 457 -26.97 3.68 -3.78
C VAL A 457 -27.32 3.98 -5.24
N LEU A 458 -26.37 4.51 -6.03
CA LEU A 458 -26.58 4.88 -7.44
C LEU A 458 -26.11 3.80 -8.43
N LYS A 459 -25.42 2.74 -7.99
CA LYS A 459 -24.91 1.68 -8.89
C LYS A 459 -26.01 0.95 -9.64
N SER A 460 -27.14 0.73 -8.99
CA SER A 460 -28.34 0.16 -9.61
C SER A 460 -29.02 1.10 -10.61
N TYR A 461 -28.68 2.39 -10.57
CA TYR A 461 -29.32 3.47 -11.35
C TYR A 461 -28.37 4.10 -12.38
N GLY A 462 -27.32 3.37 -12.76
CA GLY A 462 -26.49 3.70 -13.92
C GLY A 462 -25.18 4.42 -13.63
N VAL A 463 -24.84 4.67 -12.36
CA VAL A 463 -23.44 4.92 -11.98
C VAL A 463 -22.65 3.61 -12.06
N ILE A 464 -21.46 3.63 -12.64
CA ILE A 464 -20.64 2.43 -12.83
C ILE A 464 -19.19 2.66 -12.40
N ALA A 465 -18.48 1.59 -12.05
CA ALA A 465 -17.05 1.59 -11.74
C ALA A 465 -16.17 1.13 -12.92
N THR A 466 -16.72 1.12 -14.14
CA THR A 466 -15.95 0.77 -15.35
C THR A 466 -15.32 2.05 -15.91
N PRO A 467 -13.98 2.17 -15.98
CA PRO A 467 -13.30 3.34 -16.52
C PRO A 467 -13.43 3.42 -18.05
N GLU A 468 -13.19 4.60 -18.60
CA GLU A 468 -12.79 4.77 -20.00
C GLU A 468 -11.26 4.66 -20.09
N VAL A 469 -10.76 3.86 -21.03
CA VAL A 469 -9.32 3.60 -21.18
C VAL A 469 -8.84 4.09 -22.53
N THR A 470 -7.80 4.91 -22.50
CA THR A 470 -7.12 5.44 -23.68
C THR A 470 -5.65 5.04 -23.67
N THR A 471 -5.05 4.99 -24.85
CA THR A 471 -3.62 4.68 -25.01
C THR A 471 -2.97 5.76 -25.87
N HIS A 472 -1.77 6.15 -25.48
CA HIS A 472 -0.95 7.13 -26.17
C HIS A 472 0.45 6.56 -26.39
N GLN A 473 0.95 6.68 -27.62
CA GLN A 473 2.32 6.35 -27.94
C GLN A 473 3.20 7.59 -27.70
N ILE A 474 4.09 7.49 -26.72
CA ILE A 474 5.05 8.54 -26.37
C ILE A 474 5.98 8.78 -27.55
N THR A 475 6.05 10.03 -27.95
CA THR A 475 6.97 10.57 -28.95
C THR A 475 8.01 11.46 -28.30
N SER A 476 9.03 11.87 -29.06
CA SER A 476 10.03 12.84 -28.58
C SER A 476 9.44 14.24 -28.30
N ARG A 477 8.24 14.53 -28.82
CA ARG A 477 7.53 15.80 -28.59
C ARG A 477 6.83 15.84 -27.23
N ASP A 478 6.50 14.68 -26.68
CA ASP A 478 5.81 14.56 -25.40
C ASP A 478 6.79 14.83 -24.25
N GLN A 479 6.51 15.84 -23.43
CA GLN A 479 7.38 16.24 -22.33
C GLN A 479 6.82 15.85 -20.97
N PHE A 480 5.52 16.08 -20.76
CA PHE A 480 4.86 15.84 -19.48
C PHE A 480 3.52 15.14 -19.67
N LEU A 481 3.24 14.19 -18.78
CA LEU A 481 1.89 13.68 -18.55
C LEU A 481 1.36 14.31 -17.27
N LEU A 482 0.20 14.96 -17.33
CA LEU A 482 -0.45 15.58 -16.18
C LEU A 482 -1.83 14.96 -15.94
N LEU A 483 -2.11 14.60 -14.69
CA LEU A 483 -3.40 14.11 -14.21
C LEU A 483 -3.89 15.07 -13.13
N ALA A 484 -5.13 15.52 -13.18
CA ALA A 484 -5.69 16.37 -12.12
C ALA A 484 -7.18 16.14 -11.87
N SER A 485 -7.66 16.56 -10.70
CA SER A 485 -9.07 16.58 -10.34
C SER A 485 -9.85 17.71 -11.03
N ASP A 486 -11.18 17.61 -11.00
CA ASP A 486 -12.14 18.66 -11.36
C ASP A 486 -11.87 20.00 -10.67
N GLY A 487 -11.34 19.99 -9.45
CA GLY A 487 -10.83 21.19 -8.77
C GLY A 487 -9.82 22.01 -9.61
N VAL A 488 -9.12 21.41 -10.58
CA VAL A 488 -8.36 22.13 -11.62
C VAL A 488 -9.23 22.45 -12.83
N TRP A 489 -9.89 21.45 -13.41
CA TRP A 489 -10.51 21.55 -14.73
C TRP A 489 -11.80 22.39 -14.79
N ASP A 490 -12.43 22.64 -13.64
CA ASP A 490 -13.60 23.53 -13.56
C ASP A 490 -13.22 25.03 -13.60
N VAL A 491 -11.93 25.35 -13.41
CA VAL A 491 -11.42 26.72 -13.34
C VAL A 491 -10.26 27.03 -14.28
N LEU A 492 -9.52 26.03 -14.76
CA LEU A 492 -8.42 26.21 -15.72
C LEU A 492 -8.64 25.39 -17.00
N SER A 493 -8.25 25.96 -18.14
CA SER A 493 -8.21 25.26 -19.43
C SER A 493 -6.99 24.36 -19.56
N ASN A 494 -7.02 23.43 -20.54
CA ASN A 494 -5.88 22.57 -20.84
C ASN A 494 -4.63 23.38 -21.22
N GLU A 495 -4.82 24.47 -21.97
CA GLU A 495 -3.77 25.37 -22.44
C GLU A 495 -3.17 26.19 -21.29
N GLU A 496 -4.01 26.67 -20.37
CA GLU A 496 -3.55 27.39 -19.17
C GLU A 496 -2.68 26.49 -18.29
N VAL A 497 -3.14 25.25 -18.03
CA VAL A 497 -2.37 24.27 -17.26
C VAL A 497 -1.05 23.94 -17.96
N ALA A 498 -1.07 23.71 -19.26
CA ALA A 498 0.15 23.40 -20.02
C ALA A 498 1.17 24.53 -19.97
N LYS A 499 0.73 25.80 -20.06
CA LYS A 499 1.62 26.95 -19.91
C LYS A 499 2.30 26.96 -18.54
N VAL A 500 1.54 26.76 -17.47
CA VAL A 500 2.07 26.71 -16.09
C VAL A 500 3.09 25.57 -15.93
N VAL A 501 2.81 24.40 -16.51
CA VAL A 501 3.73 23.25 -16.47
C VAL A 501 5.02 23.53 -17.25
N MET A 502 4.91 24.12 -18.44
CA MET A 502 6.07 24.41 -19.30
C MET A 502 6.99 25.49 -18.72
N GLU A 503 6.45 26.42 -17.93
CA GLU A 503 7.21 27.46 -17.21
C GLU A 503 7.90 26.92 -15.93
N SER A 504 7.54 25.71 -15.50
CA SER A 504 8.02 25.13 -14.25
C SER A 504 9.39 24.45 -14.38
N ALA A 505 10.21 24.56 -13.32
CA ALA A 505 11.58 24.03 -13.33
C ALA A 505 11.66 22.49 -13.26
N ASN A 506 10.71 21.85 -12.59
CA ASN A 506 10.63 20.40 -12.38
C ASN A 506 9.18 19.97 -12.13
N GLU A 507 8.93 18.67 -12.07
CA GLU A 507 7.59 18.06 -11.98
C GLU A 507 6.87 18.41 -10.67
N THR A 508 7.62 18.51 -9.56
CA THR A 508 7.05 18.92 -8.27
C THR A 508 6.66 20.39 -8.29
N GLY A 509 7.51 21.24 -8.87
CA GLY A 509 7.21 22.65 -9.10
C GLY A 509 5.98 22.83 -9.99
N ALA A 510 5.88 22.05 -11.07
CA ALA A 510 4.76 22.07 -11.99
C ALA A 510 3.44 21.70 -11.30
N ALA A 511 3.41 20.60 -10.55
CA ALA A 511 2.22 20.18 -9.82
C ALA A 511 1.78 21.28 -8.83
N ASN A 512 2.71 21.83 -8.04
CA ASN A 512 2.41 22.89 -7.07
C ASN A 512 1.91 24.17 -7.75
N ALA A 513 2.53 24.58 -8.86
CA ALA A 513 2.15 25.79 -9.59
C ALA A 513 0.74 25.67 -10.18
N VAL A 514 0.38 24.49 -10.71
CA VAL A 514 -0.99 24.22 -11.20
C VAL A 514 -1.99 24.25 -10.04
N THR A 515 -1.66 23.66 -8.89
CA THR A 515 -2.52 23.72 -7.69
C THR A 515 -2.76 25.16 -7.22
N GLU A 516 -1.71 25.97 -7.18
CA GLU A 516 -1.81 27.38 -6.78
C GLU A 516 -2.63 28.20 -7.79
N ALA A 517 -2.38 27.99 -9.09
CA ALA A 517 -3.13 28.65 -10.17
C ALA A 517 -4.63 28.32 -10.09
N ALA A 518 -4.98 27.05 -9.90
CA ALA A 518 -6.37 26.61 -9.76
C ALA A 518 -7.02 27.20 -8.50
N SER A 519 -6.32 27.19 -7.37
CA SER A 519 -6.81 27.78 -6.12
C SER A 519 -7.11 29.27 -6.26
N ASN A 520 -6.24 30.01 -6.96
CA ASN A 520 -6.44 31.43 -7.24
C ASN A 520 -7.60 31.66 -8.22
N ALA A 521 -7.73 30.84 -9.27
CA ALA A 521 -8.83 30.92 -10.22
C ALA A 521 -10.19 30.66 -9.55
N TRP A 522 -10.28 29.70 -8.62
CA TRP A 522 -11.49 29.49 -7.79
C TRP A 522 -11.89 30.74 -7.01
N ARG A 523 -10.95 31.37 -6.29
CA ARG A 523 -11.23 32.58 -5.50
C ARG A 523 -11.69 33.76 -6.36
N GLN A 524 -11.24 33.82 -7.61
CA GLN A 524 -11.63 34.88 -8.55
C GLN A 524 -12.99 34.61 -9.20
N LYS A 525 -13.21 33.39 -9.69
CA LYS A 525 -14.43 33.00 -10.42
C LYS A 525 -15.63 32.82 -9.47
N TYR A 526 -15.38 32.34 -8.25
CA TYR A 526 -16.41 32.06 -7.26
C TYR A 526 -16.02 32.63 -5.88
N PRO A 527 -16.01 33.97 -5.71
CA PRO A 527 -15.48 34.62 -4.51
C PRO A 527 -16.25 34.30 -3.23
N THR A 528 -17.50 33.86 -3.34
CA THR A 528 -18.36 33.48 -2.22
C THR A 528 -18.42 31.96 -2.00
N ALA A 529 -17.84 31.17 -2.91
CA ALA A 529 -17.79 29.72 -2.79
C ALA A 529 -16.52 29.27 -2.06
N LYS A 530 -16.55 28.07 -1.50
CA LYS A 530 -15.32 27.42 -1.04
C LYS A 530 -14.51 26.98 -2.25
N VAL A 531 -13.19 27.11 -2.14
CA VAL A 531 -12.26 26.51 -3.11
C VAL A 531 -12.40 24.99 -2.99
N ASP A 532 -12.48 24.33 -4.13
CA ASP A 532 -12.58 22.87 -4.20
C ASP A 532 -11.27 22.18 -3.79
N ASP A 533 -11.32 20.87 -3.58
CA ASP A 533 -10.14 20.05 -3.35
C ASP A 533 -9.35 19.87 -4.66
N ILE A 534 -8.07 20.24 -4.62
CA ILE A 534 -7.20 20.28 -5.81
C ILE A 534 -6.11 19.22 -5.69
N SER A 535 -6.15 18.25 -6.60
CA SER A 535 -5.14 17.19 -6.73
C SER A 535 -4.49 17.27 -8.11
N VAL A 536 -3.15 17.23 -8.15
CA VAL A 536 -2.37 17.27 -9.40
C VAL A 536 -1.22 16.27 -9.31
N VAL A 537 -1.03 15.50 -10.37
CA VAL A 537 0.19 14.72 -10.58
C VAL A 537 0.81 15.07 -11.92
N CYS A 538 2.11 15.38 -11.88
CA CYS A 538 2.91 15.69 -13.07
C CYS A 538 4.04 14.66 -13.21
N LEU A 539 4.16 14.06 -14.39
CA LEU A 539 5.20 13.10 -14.74
C LEU A 539 6.00 13.61 -15.93
N SER A 540 7.31 13.84 -15.77
CA SER A 540 8.19 14.06 -16.91
C SER A 540 8.46 12.77 -17.66
N LEU A 541 8.33 12.83 -18.99
CA LEU A 541 8.56 11.70 -19.89
C LEU A 541 9.99 11.69 -20.46
N ASN A 542 10.65 12.85 -20.47
CA ASN A 542 12.02 13.02 -20.91
C ASN A 542 12.90 13.38 -19.72
N LYS A 543 13.65 12.41 -19.18
CA LYS A 543 14.69 12.72 -18.18
C LYS A 543 15.70 13.67 -18.83
N ARG A 544 15.75 14.93 -18.38
CA ARG A 544 16.90 15.80 -18.64
C ARG A 544 18.13 15.06 -18.14
N HIS A 545 19.03 14.69 -19.05
CA HIS A 545 20.30 14.08 -18.70
C HIS A 545 21.06 15.12 -17.86
N VAL A 546 21.11 14.95 -16.54
CA VAL A 546 22.04 15.71 -15.70
C VAL A 546 23.43 15.23 -16.10
N PRO A 547 24.31 16.07 -16.66
CA PRO A 547 25.69 15.68 -16.91
C PRO A 547 26.30 15.36 -15.55
N GLN A 548 26.84 14.15 -15.37
CA GLN A 548 27.68 13.87 -14.21
C GLN A 548 28.86 14.86 -14.24
N PRO A 549 29.22 15.49 -13.12
CA PRO A 549 30.45 16.26 -13.05
C PRO A 549 31.59 15.30 -13.41
N ARG A 550 32.38 15.67 -14.42
CA ARG A 550 33.62 14.98 -14.73
C ARG A 550 34.50 15.07 -13.48
N ILE A 551 34.80 13.91 -12.90
CA ILE A 551 35.77 13.76 -11.80
C ILE A 551 37.15 14.19 -12.28
#